data_AF-A0AA35JC49-F1
#
_entry.id   AF-A0AA35JC49-F1
#
_cell.length_a   1.000
_cell.length_b   1.000
_cell.length_c   1.000
_cell.angle_alpha   90.00
_cell.angle_beta   90.00
_cell.angle_gamma   90.00
#
_symmetry.space_group_name_H-M   'P 1'
#
loop_
_entity.id
_entity.type
_entity.pdbx_description
1 polymer ?
#
loop_
_entity_poly.entity_id
_entity_poly.type
_entity_poly.pdbx_seq_one_letter_code
_entity_poly.pdbx_strand_id
1 'polypeptide(L)'
;MNPIPTLPITDRVLKSDDIKKRERFLDLIEKIEQNTGEVFVLSILQSYGEELEILAGSACILKYPIPNLDEILEDDGNMQDSN
;
A
#
# COMPACT_ATOMS: atom_id res chain seq x y z
N MET A 1 11.45 12.90 -5.06
CA MET A 1 11.34 12.98 -3.59
C MET A 1 10.21 12.04 -3.18
N ASN A 2 10.48 11.03 -2.36
CA ASN A 2 9.44 10.06 -1.96
C ASN A 2 8.64 10.63 -0.75
N PRO A 3 7.31 10.83 -0.86
CA PRO A 3 6.50 11.34 0.23
C PRO A 3 6.24 10.32 1.34
N ILE A 4 6.50 9.03 1.11
CA ILE A 4 6.14 7.91 2.00
C ILE A 4 7.35 7.49 2.86
N PRO A 5 7.48 7.98 4.11
CA PRO A 5 8.44 7.46 5.09
C PRO A 5 8.13 6.03 5.52
N THR A 6 6.85 5.67 5.65
CA THR A 6 6.44 4.47 6.37
C THR A 6 5.24 3.82 5.72
N LEU A 7 5.33 2.51 5.47
CA LEU A 7 4.27 1.68 4.88
C LEU A 7 3.92 0.48 5.76
N PRO A 8 2.83 0.55 6.54
CA PRO A 8 2.22 -0.62 7.15
C PRO A 8 1.45 -1.46 6.11
N ILE A 9 1.70 -2.76 6.06
CA ILE A 9 1.03 -3.70 5.15
C ILE A 9 0.73 -5.02 5.86
N THR A 10 -0.43 -5.62 5.63
CA THR A 10 -0.75 -6.92 6.22
C THR A 10 -0.09 -8.05 5.44
N ASP A 11 0.27 -9.13 6.14
CA ASP A 11 0.81 -10.33 5.51
C ASP A 11 -0.19 -10.99 4.53
N ARG A 12 -1.48 -10.69 4.68
CA ARG A 12 -2.55 -11.09 3.76
C ARG A 12 -2.48 -10.39 2.41
N VAL A 13 -2.20 -9.09 2.37
CA VAL A 13 -2.03 -8.36 1.11
C VAL A 13 -0.83 -8.90 0.33
N LEU A 14 0.27 -9.21 1.01
CA LEU A 14 1.45 -9.81 0.38
C LEU A 14 1.24 -11.24 -0.12
N LYS A 15 0.30 -11.97 0.48
CA LYS A 15 -0.08 -13.34 0.11
C LYS A 15 -1.36 -13.38 -0.76
N SER A 16 -1.81 -12.25 -1.29
CA SER A 16 -3.02 -12.18 -2.12
C SER A 16 -2.87 -13.03 -3.40
N ASP A 17 -3.96 -13.66 -3.83
CA ASP A 17 -4.03 -14.45 -5.08
C ASP A 17 -3.95 -13.57 -6.34
N ASP A 18 -4.16 -12.25 -6.21
CA ASP A 18 -3.99 -11.30 -7.30
C ASP A 18 -2.51 -10.99 -7.51
N ILE A 19 -1.93 -11.63 -8.52
CA ILE A 19 -0.51 -11.50 -8.89
C ILE A 19 -0.20 -10.04 -9.27
N LYS A 20 -1.06 -9.37 -10.03
CA LYS A 20 -0.84 -7.97 -10.46
C LYS A 20 -0.79 -7.05 -9.25
N LYS A 21 -1.71 -7.23 -8.31
CA LYS A 21 -1.74 -6.47 -7.06
C LYS A 21 -0.48 -6.73 -6.22
N ARG A 22 -0.08 -8.00 -6.09
CA ARG A 22 1.12 -8.37 -5.33
C ARG A 22 2.40 -7.79 -5.92
N GLU A 23 2.59 -7.85 -7.23
CA GLU A 23 3.75 -7.25 -7.92
C GLU A 23 3.82 -5.75 -7.67
N ARG A 24 2.69 -5.02 -7.77
CA ARG A 24 2.64 -3.58 -7.46
C ARG A 24 3.09 -3.26 -6.03
N PHE A 25 2.69 -4.07 -5.05
CA PHE A 25 3.12 -3.86 -3.66
C PHE A 25 4.59 -4.21 -3.44
N LEU A 26 5.12 -5.24 -4.11
CA LEU A 26 6.54 -5.57 -4.06
C LEU A 26 7.39 -4.44 -4.65
N ASP A 27 7.00 -3.91 -5.81
CA ASP A 27 7.66 -2.76 -6.44
C ASP A 27 7.61 -1.51 -5.56
N LEU A 28 6.50 -1.30 -4.85
CA LEU A 28 6.35 -0.18 -3.92
C LEU A 28 7.26 -0.34 -2.70
N ILE A 29 7.34 -1.54 -2.12
CA ILE A 29 8.23 -1.87 -1.00
C ILE A 29 9.68 -1.60 -1.41
N GLU A 30 10.10 -2.09 -2.57
CA GLU A 30 11.45 -1.88 -3.08
C GLU A 30 11.76 -0.38 -3.23
N LYS A 31 10.83 0.41 -3.79
CA LYS A 31 10.99 1.87 -3.91
C LYS A 31 11.10 2.56 -2.55
N ILE A 32 10.38 2.11 -1.53
CA ILE A 32 10.43 2.71 -0.19
C ILE A 32 11.76 2.40 0.48
N GLU A 33 12.22 1.15 0.41
CA GLU A 33 13.50 0.71 0.97
C GLU A 33 14.68 1.44 0.31
N GLN A 34 14.65 1.60 -1.03
CA GLN A 34 15.66 2.37 -1.77
C GLN A 34 15.74 3.84 -1.33
N ASN A 35 14.65 4.42 -0.84
CA ASN A 35 14.54 5.81 -0.41
C ASN A 35 14.65 5.99 1.11
N THR A 36 15.22 5.00 1.82
CA THR A 36 15.41 5.05 3.29
C THR A 36 14.10 5.16 4.07
N GLY A 37 12.99 4.67 3.50
CA GLY A 37 11.73 4.50 4.21
C GLY A 37 11.65 3.14 4.88
N GLU A 38 10.65 2.97 5.76
CA GLU A 38 10.44 1.76 6.55
C GLU A 38 9.15 1.04 6.13
N VAL A 39 9.20 -0.28 6.04
CA VAL A 39 8.05 -1.14 5.74
C VAL A 39 7.75 -2.01 6.95
N PHE A 40 6.50 -2.01 7.40
CA PHE A 40 6.04 -2.81 8.53
C PHE A 40 5.06 -3.87 8.05
N VAL A 41 5.48 -5.14 8.10
CA VAL A 41 4.60 -6.27 7.81
C VAL A 41 3.85 -6.66 9.08
N LEU A 42 2.53 -6.44 9.09
CA LEU A 42 1.65 -6.76 10.21
C LEU A 42 0.95 -8.10 9.97
N SER A 43 0.96 -8.96 10.98
CA SER A 43 0.18 -10.19 10.92
C SER A 43 -1.28 -9.88 11.25
N ILE A 44 -2.20 -10.34 10.41
CA ILE A 44 -3.65 -10.26 10.67
C ILE A 44 -4.10 -11.02 11.93
N LEU A 45 -3.22 -11.83 12.53
CA LEU A 45 -3.49 -12.55 13.77
C LEU A 45 -3.31 -11.68 15.03
N GLN A 46 -2.80 -10.46 14.86
CA GLN A 46 -2.66 -9.47 15.92
C GLN A 46 -3.72 -8.37 15.74
N SER A 47 -4.16 -7.77 16.85
CA SER A 47 -5.21 -6.74 16.84
C SER A 47 -4.90 -5.57 15.89
N TYR A 48 -3.64 -5.13 15.82
CA TYR A 48 -3.22 -4.07 14.88
C TYR A 48 -3.31 -4.51 13.41
N GLY A 49 -3.04 -5.78 13.11
CA GLY A 49 -3.18 -6.31 11.76
C GLY A 49 -4.64 -6.48 11.35
N GLU A 50 -5.51 -6.87 12.29
CA GLU A 50 -6.96 -6.97 12.07
C GLU A 50 -7.57 -5.57 11.80
N GLU A 51 -7.21 -4.56 12.60
CA GLU A 51 -7.65 -3.18 12.38
C GLU A 51 -7.18 -2.63 11.04
N LEU A 52 -5.92 -2.89 10.65
CA LEU A 52 -5.41 -2.46 9.35
C LEU A 52 -6.12 -3.17 8.18
N GLU A 53 -6.45 -4.46 8.33
CA GLU A 53 -7.19 -5.21 7.32
C GLU A 53 -8.57 -4.60 7.06
N ILE A 54 -9.27 -4.11 8.10
CA ILE A 54 -10.55 -3.39 7.96
C ILE A 54 -10.38 -2.10 7.13
N LEU A 55 -9.22 -1.45 7.21
CA LEU A 55 -8.86 -0.23 6.47
C LEU A 55 -8.20 -0.51 5.10
N ALA A 56 -8.47 -1.68 4.50
CA ALA A 56 -7.96 -2.20 3.22
C ALA A 56 -6.65 -3.02 3.26
N GLY A 57 -6.06 -3.26 4.44
CA GLY A 57 -4.89 -4.14 4.62
C GLY A 57 -3.55 -3.50 4.28
N SER A 58 -3.54 -2.22 3.90
CA SER A 58 -2.32 -1.45 3.68
C SER A 58 -2.58 0.03 3.94
N ALA A 59 -1.62 0.72 4.54
CA ALA A 59 -1.68 2.16 4.77
C ALA A 59 -0.32 2.80 4.51
N CYS A 60 -0.27 4.12 4.46
CA CYS A 60 0.99 4.86 4.44
C CYS A 60 0.91 6.09 5.35
N ILE A 61 2.04 6.44 5.95
CA ILE A 61 2.21 7.70 6.68
C ILE A 61 3.03 8.60 5.76
N LEU A 62 2.62 9.86 5.58
CA LEU A 62 3.27 10.81 4.68
C LEU A 62 4.15 11.80 5.44
N LYS A 63 5.31 12.18 4.88
CA LYS A 63 6.21 13.22 5.42
C LYS A 63 5.61 14.62 5.34
N TYR A 64 4.73 14.85 4.38
CA TYR A 64 4.05 16.12 4.14
C TYR A 64 2.67 15.84 3.53
N PRO A 65 1.69 16.73 3.75
CA PRO A 65 0.38 16.58 3.14
C PRO A 65 0.50 16.67 1.62
N ILE A 66 -0.20 15.78 0.91
CA ILE A 66 -0.35 15.85 -0.54
C ILE A 66 -1.74 16.46 -0.80
N PRO A 67 -1.83 17.67 -1.38
CA PRO A 67 -3.11 18.27 -1.71
C PRO A 67 -3.82 17.44 -2.79
N ASN A 68 -5.13 17.32 -2.66
CA ASN A 68 -6.01 16.63 -3.62
C ASN A 68 -5.64 15.15 -3.85
N LEU A 69 -5.14 14.46 -2.81
CA LEU A 69 -4.81 13.04 -2.91
C LEU A 69 -6.02 12.19 -3.33
N ASP A 70 -7.21 12.53 -2.84
CA ASP A 70 -8.45 11.81 -3.15
C ASP A 70 -8.78 11.89 -4.65
N GLU A 71 -8.59 13.03 -5.30
CA GLU A 71 -8.81 13.22 -6.75
C GLU A 71 -7.83 12.38 -7.59
N ILE A 72 -6.60 12.17 -7.10
CA ILE A 72 -5.58 11.35 -7.77
C ILE A 72 -5.93 9.85 -7.69
N LEU A 73 -6.53 9.43 -6.58
CA LEU A 73 -6.90 8.03 -6.35
C LEU A 73 -8.13 7.60 -7.18
N GLU A 74 -9.00 8.54 -7.55
CA GLU A 74 -10.19 8.26 -8.36
C GLU A 74 -9.88 8.04 -9.86
N ASP A 75 -8.77 8.60 -10.38
CA ASP A 75 -8.39 8.50 -11.80
C ASP A 75 -7.80 7.13 -12.20
N ASP A 76 -7.25 6.37 -11.24
CA ASP A 76 -6.61 5.07 -11.50
C ASP A 76 -7.62 3.89 -11.60
N GLY A 77 -8.93 4.18 -11.57
CA GLY A 77 -10.03 3.21 -11.52
C GLY A 77 -10.60 2.72 -12.86
N ASN A 78 -10.08 3.18 -14.02
CA ASN A 78 -10.69 2.87 -15.33
C ASN A 78 -9.75 2.15 -16.32
N MET A 79 -9.24 0.98 -15.93
CA MET A 79 -8.86 -0.07 -16.90
C MET A 79 -9.93 -1.16 -16.87
N GLN A 80 -11.04 -0.89 -17.57
CA GLN A 80 -11.87 -1.96 -18.11
C GLN A 80 -11.12 -2.57 -19.28
N ASP A 81 -10.46 -3.70 -19.03
CA ASP A 81 -9.93 -4.57 -20.06
C ASP A 81 -11.12 -5.06 -20.91
N SER A 82 -11.39 -4.31 -21.97
CA SER A 82 -12.27 -4.71 -23.06
C SER A 82 -11.53 -5.73 -23.93
N ASN A 83 -12.28 -6.77 -24.31
CA ASN A 83 -12.01 -7.81 -25.33
C ASN A 83 -11.37 -9.12 -24.84
#